data_AF-A0A1I1Y3Z6-F1
#
_entry.id   AF-A0A1I1Y3Z6-F1
#
_cell.length_a   1.000
_cell.length_b   1.000
_cell.length_c   1.000
_cell.angle_alpha   90.00
_cell.angle_beta   90.00
_cell.angle_gamma   90.00
#
_symmetry.space_group_name_H-M   'P 1'
#
loop_
_entity.id
_entity.type
_entity.pdbx_description
1 polymer ?
#
loop_
_entity_poly.entity_id
_entity_poly.type
_entity_poly.pdbx_seq_one_letter_code
_entity_poly.pdbx_strand_id
1 'polypeptide(L)'
;MRRAWLGALLVGAATAEGCAKGSALDTGGVVSDSAGPTTTTTTTEATTTEAPSTSTTTGSSTTTDEPSTTDATDATGSQNTTDGPKCGDGQLDPGELCDDGNVLNNDACTNSCKFAACGDGFVLAGTEECDDGNAIDGDDCTNMCTGAVCGDGVVHVGLEACDDGNLDDADACTNQCALAGCGDGIVMMGVEECDDGNAENTDACTASCKNAVCGDGILWLGSEECEDGNQVPGDGCEPDCKKTVINKYTAFGPQQNVQSASLVGWQVCYVDQFGHSGTPVSQILQQCGKVNLMLACRPSGSETYTLLAHGPRALVTADTGQSNTPTVANGSGWYFSDAFSWGFAVEGDPLDRNSCDIGGVNPERRLCFHTTGGQINGGFRCGSNEFLNGSPDWERVVLHAD
;
A
#
# COMPACT_ATOMS: atom_id res chain seq x y z
N MET A 1 34.11 -65.98 11.18
CA MET A 1 33.28 -65.93 12.40
C MET A 1 32.09 -65.03 12.09
N ARG A 2 30.89 -65.60 11.90
CA ARG A 2 29.67 -65.39 12.73
C ARG A 2 29.30 -63.90 12.87
N ARG A 3 28.13 -63.37 12.46
CA ARG A 3 26.80 -63.92 12.18
C ARG A 3 25.98 -62.90 11.37
N ALA A 4 25.12 -63.41 10.49
CA ALA A 4 23.99 -62.73 9.86
C ALA A 4 22.82 -62.54 10.83
N TRP A 5 21.98 -61.52 10.63
CA TRP A 5 20.54 -61.56 10.94
C TRP A 5 19.75 -60.88 9.82
N LEU A 6 18.88 -61.69 9.19
CA LEU A 6 17.77 -61.33 8.31
C LEU A 6 16.61 -60.74 9.14
N GLY A 7 15.74 -59.96 8.50
CA GLY A 7 14.41 -59.67 9.00
C GLY A 7 13.55 -58.92 7.97
N ALA A 8 12.88 -59.67 7.10
CA ALA A 8 11.80 -59.19 6.24
C ALA A 8 10.45 -59.53 6.90
N LEU A 9 9.46 -58.63 6.81
CA LEU A 9 8.01 -58.91 6.88
C LEU A 9 7.28 -57.65 6.34
N LEU A 10 6.69 -57.57 5.15
CA LEU A 10 5.47 -58.19 4.57
C LEU A 10 4.11 -57.72 5.16
N VAL A 11 3.31 -57.17 4.23
CA VAL A 11 1.83 -57.07 4.12
C VAL A 11 1.09 -55.91 4.78
N GLY A 12 0.29 -55.21 3.96
CA GLY A 12 -0.84 -54.40 4.40
C GLY A 12 -1.46 -53.53 3.31
N ALA A 13 -2.10 -54.15 2.32
CA ALA A 13 -3.02 -53.46 1.41
C ALA A 13 -4.37 -53.20 2.11
N ALA A 14 -4.95 -52.01 1.96
CA ALA A 14 -6.37 -51.77 2.15
C ALA A 14 -6.84 -50.61 1.26
N THR A 15 -7.78 -50.97 0.39
CA THR A 15 -8.65 -50.16 -0.47
C THR A 15 -9.84 -49.59 0.32
N ALA A 16 -10.37 -48.45 -0.13
CA ALA A 16 -11.81 -48.08 -0.21
C ALA A 16 -11.87 -46.59 -0.64
N GLU A 17 -12.44 -46.23 -1.79
CA GLU A 17 -13.88 -45.97 -2.00
C GLU A 17 -14.37 -44.88 -1.03
N GLY A 18 -14.89 -43.72 -1.41
CA GLY A 18 -15.46 -43.21 -2.64
C GLY A 18 -16.55 -42.22 -2.20
N CYS A 19 -16.66 -41.05 -2.84
CA CYS A 19 -17.95 -40.36 -2.95
C CYS A 19 -17.91 -39.39 -4.11
N ALA A 20 -18.62 -39.76 -5.18
CA ALA A 20 -19.00 -38.90 -6.27
C ALA A 20 -20.48 -38.53 -6.11
N LYS A 21 -20.80 -37.26 -6.40
CA LYS A 21 -22.03 -36.72 -7.04
C LYS A 21 -21.84 -35.19 -7.01
N GLY A 22 -21.66 -34.50 -8.14
CA GLY A 22 -22.63 -34.32 -9.23
C GLY A 22 -23.45 -33.07 -8.91
N SER A 23 -23.40 -31.98 -9.67
CA SER A 23 -24.03 -31.91 -10.99
C SER A 23 -23.54 -30.70 -11.78
N ALA A 24 -23.37 -30.91 -13.09
CA ALA A 24 -23.17 -29.89 -14.09
C ALA A 24 -24.48 -29.16 -14.44
N LEU A 25 -24.38 -27.90 -14.83
CA LEU A 25 -25.19 -27.32 -15.90
C LEU A 25 -24.35 -26.27 -16.64
N ASP A 26 -23.97 -26.67 -17.85
CA ASP A 26 -23.47 -25.86 -18.94
C ASP A 26 -24.66 -25.21 -19.67
N THR A 27 -24.53 -23.94 -20.07
CA THR A 27 -24.77 -23.52 -21.46
C THR A 27 -24.23 -22.10 -21.68
N GLY A 28 -23.55 -21.91 -22.82
CA GLY A 28 -22.89 -20.70 -23.30
C GLY A 28 -23.74 -19.42 -23.29
N GLY A 29 -23.17 -18.22 -23.39
CA GLY A 29 -22.06 -17.80 -24.24
C GLY A 29 -22.62 -16.87 -25.32
N VAL A 30 -22.35 -15.57 -25.23
CA VAL A 30 -22.28 -14.64 -26.37
C VAL A 30 -21.56 -13.36 -25.97
N VAL A 31 -20.56 -13.06 -26.79
CA VAL A 31 -19.80 -11.80 -26.89
C VAL A 31 -20.69 -10.66 -27.37
N SER A 32 -20.41 -9.43 -26.90
CA SER A 32 -20.63 -8.20 -27.67
C SER A 32 -19.79 -7.07 -27.09
N ASP A 33 -18.82 -6.63 -27.89
CA ASP A 33 -18.20 -5.31 -27.85
C ASP A 33 -19.25 -4.20 -27.76
N SER A 34 -18.96 -3.13 -27.00
CA SER A 34 -19.29 -1.76 -27.39
C SER A 34 -18.50 -0.76 -26.56
N ALA A 35 -17.77 0.10 -27.29
CA ALA A 35 -16.90 1.14 -26.79
C ALA A 35 -17.65 2.44 -26.44
N GLY A 36 -17.24 3.06 -25.33
CA GLY A 36 -17.20 4.51 -25.08
C GLY A 36 -18.50 5.25 -24.77
N PRO A 37 -18.43 6.52 -24.29
CA PRO A 37 -17.23 7.34 -24.08
C PRO A 37 -17.04 7.90 -22.66
N THR A 38 -15.78 8.21 -22.39
CA THR A 38 -15.25 9.02 -21.30
C THR A 38 -15.81 10.44 -21.32
N THR A 39 -16.44 10.89 -20.24
CA THR A 39 -16.76 12.31 -20.01
C THR A 39 -15.71 12.92 -19.10
N THR A 40 -14.80 13.68 -19.70
CA THR A 40 -13.87 14.58 -19.03
C THR A 40 -14.62 15.86 -18.66
N THR A 41 -14.87 16.10 -17.38
CA THR A 41 -15.37 17.40 -16.92
C THR A 41 -14.18 18.25 -16.50
N THR A 42 -13.93 19.29 -17.29
CA THR A 42 -12.97 20.35 -17.02
C THR A 42 -13.55 21.29 -15.97
N THR A 43 -12.94 21.38 -14.79
CA THR A 43 -13.26 22.43 -13.82
C THR A 43 -12.25 23.56 -13.99
N THR A 44 -12.75 24.71 -14.45
CA THR A 44 -12.00 25.96 -14.58
C THR A 44 -11.87 26.61 -13.19
N GLU A 45 -10.63 26.95 -12.83
CA GLU A 45 -10.29 27.78 -11.68
C GLU A 45 -10.90 29.19 -11.81
N ALA A 46 -11.52 29.68 -10.74
CA ALA A 46 -11.78 31.10 -10.55
C ALA A 46 -11.24 31.52 -9.19
N THR A 47 -10.15 32.28 -9.26
CA THR A 47 -9.43 32.97 -8.20
C THR A 47 -10.21 34.22 -7.79
N THR A 48 -10.40 34.47 -6.48
CA THR A 48 -10.48 35.85 -5.96
C THR A 48 -9.96 35.94 -4.53
N THR A 49 -9.09 36.93 -4.35
CA THR A 49 -8.23 37.23 -3.21
C THR A 49 -8.91 38.16 -2.17
N GLU A 50 -8.44 38.05 -0.93
CA GLU A 50 -8.66 38.84 0.32
C GLU A 50 -8.94 40.37 0.21
N ALA A 51 -9.94 40.92 0.94
CA ALA A 51 -9.93 41.58 2.28
C ALA A 51 -9.63 43.12 2.23
N PRO A 52 -9.72 43.98 3.30
CA PRO A 52 -10.19 43.77 4.69
C PRO A 52 -11.00 44.95 5.35
N SER A 53 -11.36 44.78 6.64
CA SER A 53 -11.48 45.77 7.76
C SER A 53 -12.53 46.90 7.78
N THR A 54 -13.33 47.02 8.87
CA THR A 54 -13.15 47.97 10.00
C THR A 54 -14.39 48.15 10.89
N SER A 55 -14.10 48.33 12.18
CA SER A 55 -14.97 48.69 13.31
C SER A 55 -15.29 50.19 13.41
N THR A 56 -16.48 50.59 13.92
CA THR A 56 -16.61 51.76 14.81
C THR A 56 -17.94 51.84 15.61
N THR A 57 -17.73 51.87 16.92
CA THR A 57 -18.38 52.46 18.12
C THR A 57 -19.59 53.45 18.04
N THR A 58 -20.52 53.23 19.01
CA THR A 58 -21.27 54.17 19.90
C THR A 58 -22.14 55.32 19.38
N GLY A 59 -23.37 55.39 19.93
CA GLY A 59 -24.18 56.60 20.01
C GLY A 59 -25.42 56.42 20.89
N SER A 60 -25.29 56.73 22.18
CA SER A 60 -26.37 56.86 23.18
C SER A 60 -27.18 58.13 22.95
N SER A 61 -28.49 58.10 23.18
CA SER A 61 -29.25 59.29 23.61
C SER A 61 -30.55 58.92 24.32
N THR A 62 -30.57 59.26 25.61
CA THR A 62 -31.68 59.36 26.56
C THR A 62 -32.61 60.55 26.30
N THR A 63 -33.90 60.42 26.64
CA THR A 63 -34.79 61.43 27.30
C THR A 63 -36.13 60.72 27.62
N THR A 64 -36.45 60.38 28.88
CA THR A 64 -37.12 61.17 29.94
C THR A 64 -38.60 61.53 29.69
N ASP A 65 -39.41 61.07 30.64
CA ASP A 65 -40.59 61.67 31.26
C ASP A 65 -42.02 61.30 30.77
N GLU A 66 -42.66 60.57 31.69
CA GLU A 66 -44.08 60.41 32.02
C GLU A 66 -44.82 61.78 32.11
N PRO A 67 -46.18 61.82 32.07
CA PRO A 67 -46.95 61.44 33.25
C PRO A 67 -48.28 60.70 33.02
N SER A 68 -48.62 59.92 34.05
CA SER A 68 -49.92 59.37 34.44
C SER A 68 -51.14 60.29 34.27
N THR A 69 -52.29 59.70 33.91
CA THR A 69 -53.63 60.18 34.33
C THR A 69 -54.55 59.03 34.73
N THR A 70 -54.70 58.88 36.05
CA THR A 70 -55.89 58.57 36.86
C THR A 70 -57.15 57.92 36.27
N ASP A 71 -57.54 56.81 36.91
CA ASP A 71 -58.86 56.41 37.44
C ASP A 71 -60.13 56.62 36.62
N ALA A 72 -60.79 55.50 36.32
CA ALA A 72 -62.23 55.35 36.50
C ALA A 72 -62.58 53.89 36.85
N THR A 73 -63.02 53.69 38.08
CA THR A 73 -63.78 52.54 38.56
C THR A 73 -65.11 52.45 37.81
N ASP A 74 -65.48 51.29 37.27
CA ASP A 74 -66.85 50.79 37.42
C ASP A 74 -66.92 49.28 37.11
N ALA A 75 -67.09 48.50 38.17
CA ALA A 75 -67.55 47.13 38.09
C ALA A 75 -69.04 47.14 38.40
N THR A 76 -69.90 47.08 37.39
CA THR A 76 -71.19 46.38 37.43
C THR A 76 -71.82 46.23 36.03
N GLY A 77 -72.13 44.99 35.66
CA GLY A 77 -73.39 44.71 34.95
C GLY A 77 -73.36 44.37 33.45
N SER A 78 -73.56 43.07 33.20
CA SER A 78 -74.51 42.51 32.22
C SER A 78 -74.08 42.37 30.75
N GLN A 79 -73.71 41.12 30.42
CA GLN A 79 -74.37 40.25 29.44
C GLN A 79 -74.77 40.83 28.08
N ASN A 80 -74.26 40.11 27.06
CA ASN A 80 -74.80 39.95 25.72
C ASN A 80 -74.33 40.97 24.66
N THR A 81 -73.11 40.75 24.19
CA THR A 81 -72.81 40.92 22.77
C THR A 81 -72.75 39.54 22.12
N THR A 82 -73.44 39.38 21.01
CA THR A 82 -73.38 38.25 20.10
C THR A 82 -71.97 38.12 19.52
N ASP A 83 -71.06 37.56 20.31
CA ASP A 83 -69.79 37.05 19.84
C ASP A 83 -70.01 35.57 19.53
N GLY A 84 -69.65 35.14 18.32
CA GLY A 84 -69.66 33.71 17.99
C GLY A 84 -68.69 32.94 18.88
N PRO A 85 -68.71 31.60 18.83
CA PRO A 85 -67.73 30.80 19.57
C PRO A 85 -66.32 31.27 19.21
N LYS A 86 -65.56 31.61 20.24
CA LYS A 86 -64.22 32.20 20.11
C LYS A 86 -63.29 31.50 21.07
N CYS A 87 -62.29 30.86 20.49
CA CYS A 87 -61.23 30.26 21.26
C CYS A 87 -60.47 31.30 22.09
N GLY A 88 -60.30 31.02 23.38
CA GLY A 88 -59.56 31.82 24.34
C GLY A 88 -60.43 32.77 25.17
N ASP A 89 -61.74 32.55 25.26
CA ASP A 89 -62.66 33.42 26.00
C ASP A 89 -62.95 32.94 27.45
N GLY A 90 -62.42 31.78 27.82
CA GLY A 90 -62.54 31.15 29.12
C GLY A 90 -63.75 30.20 29.22
N GLN A 91 -64.47 29.94 28.14
CA GLN A 91 -65.62 29.05 28.08
C GLN A 91 -65.45 27.97 27.01
N LEU A 92 -65.74 26.72 27.37
CA LEU A 92 -65.71 25.62 26.42
C LEU A 92 -66.99 25.62 25.57
N ASP A 93 -66.90 26.13 24.35
CA ASP A 93 -68.03 26.23 23.43
C ASP A 93 -68.25 24.98 22.56
N PRO A 94 -69.45 24.78 21.99
CA PRO A 94 -69.73 23.64 21.11
C PRO A 94 -68.82 23.60 19.87
N GLY A 95 -67.93 22.63 19.81
CA GLY A 95 -66.97 22.43 18.71
C GLY A 95 -65.51 22.60 19.13
N GLU A 96 -65.27 23.11 20.33
CA GLU A 96 -63.95 23.25 20.94
C GLU A 96 -63.59 21.98 21.74
N LEU A 97 -62.30 21.62 21.75
CA LEU A 97 -61.78 20.51 22.57
C LEU A 97 -61.24 21.01 23.91
N CYS A 98 -60.80 22.27 23.97
CA CYS A 98 -60.31 22.98 25.14
C CYS A 98 -60.57 24.49 24.99
N ASP A 99 -60.49 25.23 26.10
CA ASP A 99 -60.35 26.69 26.16
C ASP A 99 -59.65 27.03 27.49
N ASP A 100 -58.54 27.77 27.45
CA ASP A 100 -57.77 28.17 28.63
C ASP A 100 -57.81 29.69 28.91
N GLY A 101 -58.75 30.39 28.30
CA GLY A 101 -59.04 31.79 28.58
C GLY A 101 -58.01 32.78 28.07
N ASN A 102 -57.16 32.38 27.12
CA ASN A 102 -56.24 33.28 26.44
C ASN A 102 -55.97 32.84 24.99
N VAL A 103 -55.15 33.60 24.27
CA VAL A 103 -54.87 33.40 22.83
C VAL A 103 -53.39 33.07 22.55
N LEU A 104 -52.74 32.42 23.50
CA LEU A 104 -51.41 31.86 23.32
C LEU A 104 -51.53 30.45 22.75
N ASN A 105 -50.55 30.02 21.95
CA ASN A 105 -50.52 28.65 21.43
C ASN A 105 -49.58 27.75 22.24
N ASN A 106 -48.84 28.31 23.20
CA ASN A 106 -47.73 27.64 23.90
C ASN A 106 -48.11 27.21 25.33
N ASP A 107 -49.40 27.09 25.59
CA ASP A 107 -50.01 26.62 26.83
C ASP A 107 -51.06 25.54 26.53
N ALA A 108 -51.95 25.26 27.48
CA ALA A 108 -52.75 24.03 27.46
C ALA A 108 -53.69 23.92 26.25
N CYS A 109 -54.06 25.04 25.62
CA CYS A 109 -54.95 25.09 24.48
C CYS A 109 -54.41 25.98 23.35
N THR A 110 -54.33 25.44 22.14
CA THR A 110 -54.00 26.26 20.95
C THR A 110 -55.15 27.20 20.59
N ASN A 111 -54.87 28.26 19.84
CA ASN A 111 -55.83 29.23 19.29
C ASN A 111 -56.85 28.63 18.32
N SER A 112 -56.71 27.34 17.98
CA SER A 112 -57.68 26.56 17.21
C SER A 112 -58.58 25.68 18.10
N CYS A 113 -58.52 25.87 19.42
CA CYS A 113 -59.27 25.14 20.44
C CYS A 113 -59.06 23.64 20.39
N LYS A 114 -57.79 23.28 20.24
CA LYS A 114 -57.27 21.91 20.34
C LYS A 114 -56.22 21.89 21.43
N PHE A 115 -56.17 20.78 22.17
CA PHE A 115 -55.11 20.56 23.15
C PHE A 115 -53.75 20.71 22.48
N ALA A 116 -52.82 21.39 23.15
CA ALA A 116 -51.42 21.38 22.75
C ALA A 116 -50.92 19.93 22.71
N ALA A 117 -50.21 19.60 21.65
CA ALA A 117 -49.66 18.28 21.44
C ALA A 117 -48.39 18.35 20.59
N CYS A 118 -47.42 17.51 20.95
CA CYS A 118 -46.21 17.33 20.17
C CYS A 118 -46.48 17.09 18.67
N GLY A 119 -45.83 17.88 17.83
CA GLY A 119 -45.96 17.89 16.38
C GLY A 119 -47.06 18.81 15.86
N ASP A 120 -47.61 19.72 16.68
CA ASP A 120 -48.66 20.67 16.27
C ASP A 120 -48.13 22.02 15.78
N GLY A 121 -46.82 22.24 15.90
CA GLY A 121 -46.08 23.42 15.49
C GLY A 121 -45.87 24.44 16.60
N PHE A 122 -46.27 24.13 17.85
CA PHE A 122 -46.17 25.03 18.99
C PHE A 122 -45.61 24.34 20.24
N VAL A 123 -44.44 24.81 20.70
CA VAL A 123 -43.81 24.28 21.91
C VAL A 123 -44.62 24.63 23.16
N LEU A 124 -45.17 23.61 23.84
CA LEU A 124 -45.84 23.73 25.13
C LEU A 124 -44.86 24.07 26.25
N ALA A 125 -44.97 25.29 26.78
CA ALA A 125 -44.04 25.83 27.76
C ALA A 125 -43.95 24.95 29.03
N GLY A 126 -42.74 24.48 29.33
CA GLY A 126 -42.45 23.68 30.53
C GLY A 126 -42.82 22.20 30.42
N THR A 127 -43.29 21.74 29.26
CA THR A 127 -43.52 20.31 28.98
C THR A 127 -42.71 19.84 27.78
N GLU A 128 -42.69 20.61 26.69
CA GLU A 128 -42.00 20.27 25.45
C GLU A 128 -40.69 21.07 25.34
N GLU A 129 -39.61 20.41 24.88
CA GLU A 129 -38.32 21.04 24.65
C GLU A 129 -38.20 21.61 23.22
N CYS A 130 -38.88 20.97 22.27
CA CYS A 130 -38.98 21.34 20.86
C CYS A 130 -40.36 20.92 20.31
N ASP A 131 -40.72 21.42 19.12
CA ASP A 131 -41.84 20.97 18.29
C ASP A 131 -41.55 21.42 16.85
N ASP A 132 -41.49 20.48 15.91
CA ASP A 132 -41.19 20.75 14.49
C ASP A 132 -42.43 20.68 13.57
N GLY A 133 -43.62 20.64 14.18
CA GLY A 133 -44.90 20.68 13.48
C GLY A 133 -45.25 19.44 12.70
N ASN A 134 -44.59 18.30 12.97
CA ASN A 134 -44.90 17.05 12.33
C ASN A 134 -44.72 15.84 13.27
N ALA A 135 -44.94 14.63 12.75
CA ALA A 135 -44.91 13.39 13.53
C ALA A 135 -43.85 12.40 13.00
N ILE A 136 -42.76 12.94 12.47
CA ILE A 136 -41.56 12.22 12.06
C ILE A 136 -40.64 12.23 13.28
N ASP A 137 -40.00 11.09 13.56
CA ASP A 137 -39.17 10.95 14.76
C ASP A 137 -37.71 11.33 14.53
N GLY A 138 -37.31 11.42 13.27
CA GLY A 138 -35.93 11.50 12.82
C GLY A 138 -35.63 12.80 12.11
N ASP A 139 -36.16 13.91 12.60
CA ASP A 139 -35.89 15.28 12.17
C ASP A 139 -35.58 16.18 13.37
N ASP A 140 -35.96 17.46 13.34
CA ASP A 140 -35.47 18.45 14.31
C ASP A 140 -35.99 18.18 15.74
N CYS A 141 -37.10 17.44 15.88
CA CYS A 141 -37.68 17.08 17.15
C CYS A 141 -38.24 15.65 17.14
N THR A 142 -38.00 14.90 18.22
CA THR A 142 -38.61 13.56 18.36
C THR A 142 -40.13 13.67 18.57
N ASN A 143 -40.88 12.59 18.32
CA ASN A 143 -42.34 12.53 18.59
C ASN A 143 -42.71 12.64 20.08
N MET A 144 -41.71 12.65 20.96
CA MET A 144 -41.86 12.87 22.41
C MET A 144 -41.52 14.30 22.82
N CYS A 145 -41.26 15.18 21.84
CA CYS A 145 -40.92 16.59 22.03
C CYS A 145 -39.67 16.82 22.89
N THR A 146 -38.72 15.91 22.75
CA THR A 146 -37.35 16.05 23.21
C THR A 146 -36.43 16.26 22.01
N GLY A 147 -35.34 17.00 22.21
CA GLY A 147 -34.38 17.24 21.13
C GLY A 147 -33.75 15.94 20.62
N ALA A 148 -33.36 15.93 19.35
CA ALA A 148 -32.56 14.87 18.75
C ALA A 148 -31.27 14.63 19.57
N VAL A 149 -30.97 13.37 19.90
CA VAL A 149 -29.78 13.00 20.66
C VAL A 149 -29.04 11.87 19.95
N CYS A 150 -27.77 12.12 19.67
CA CYS A 150 -26.88 11.10 19.14
C CYS A 150 -26.78 9.87 20.05
N GLY A 151 -26.93 8.69 19.47
CA GLY A 151 -26.86 7.39 20.15
C GLY A 151 -28.21 6.89 20.66
N ASP A 152 -29.33 7.43 20.18
CA ASP A 152 -30.68 7.00 20.58
C ASP A 152 -31.29 5.93 19.66
N GLY A 153 -30.59 5.59 18.57
CA GLY A 153 -30.96 4.57 17.60
C GLY A 153 -31.75 5.13 16.41
N VAL A 154 -31.94 6.44 16.33
CA VAL A 154 -32.67 7.13 15.26
C VAL A 154 -31.74 8.13 14.58
N VAL A 155 -31.55 7.97 13.27
CA VAL A 155 -30.78 8.97 12.50
C VAL A 155 -31.66 10.18 12.22
N HIS A 156 -31.34 11.32 12.85
CA HIS A 156 -32.05 12.58 12.65
C HIS A 156 -31.56 13.28 11.37
N VAL A 157 -32.38 13.23 10.31
CA VAL A 157 -32.04 13.70 8.96
C VAL A 157 -31.76 15.21 8.97
N GLY A 158 -30.54 15.56 8.58
CA GLY A 158 -30.08 16.95 8.51
C GLY A 158 -29.33 17.42 9.77
N LEU A 159 -29.38 16.64 10.86
CA LEU A 159 -28.59 16.83 12.07
C LEU A 159 -27.45 15.80 12.19
N GLU A 160 -27.72 14.56 11.83
CA GLU A 160 -26.85 13.40 12.06
C GLU A 160 -26.49 12.70 10.74
N ALA A 161 -25.23 12.27 10.60
CA ALA A 161 -24.77 11.49 9.46
C ALA A 161 -24.93 9.98 9.69
N CYS A 162 -24.94 9.55 10.95
CA CYS A 162 -25.16 8.19 11.42
C CYS A 162 -25.72 8.23 12.84
N ASP A 163 -26.24 7.08 13.31
CA ASP A 163 -26.59 6.80 14.71
C ASP A 163 -26.57 5.27 14.86
N ASP A 164 -25.81 4.74 15.81
CA ASP A 164 -25.70 3.30 16.09
C ASP A 164 -26.27 2.89 17.45
N GLY A 165 -27.09 3.77 18.04
CA GLY A 165 -27.88 3.51 19.23
C GLY A 165 -27.07 3.42 20.52
N ASN A 166 -25.84 3.95 20.54
CA ASN A 166 -25.04 4.04 21.74
C ASN A 166 -24.08 5.24 21.74
N LEU A 167 -23.27 5.36 22.80
CA LEU A 167 -22.31 6.45 23.00
C LEU A 167 -20.86 5.92 23.09
N ASP A 168 -20.53 4.91 22.31
CA ASP A 168 -19.16 4.45 22.08
C ASP A 168 -18.61 5.20 20.85
N ASP A 169 -17.37 5.67 20.93
CA ASP A 169 -16.72 6.34 19.79
C ASP A 169 -16.06 5.33 18.84
N ALA A 170 -15.91 4.06 19.26
CA ALA A 170 -15.11 3.05 18.57
C ALA A 170 -15.92 2.08 17.68
N ASP A 171 -17.19 2.37 17.43
CA ASP A 171 -18.08 1.61 16.55
C ASP A 171 -18.67 2.50 15.44
N ALA A 172 -19.80 2.11 14.86
CA ALA A 172 -20.23 2.52 13.52
C ALA A 172 -20.46 4.03 13.37
N CYS A 173 -20.59 4.74 14.48
CA CYS A 173 -20.81 6.17 14.54
C CYS A 173 -20.02 6.80 15.69
N THR A 174 -19.54 8.04 15.50
CA THR A 174 -18.93 8.78 16.62
C THR A 174 -20.01 9.31 17.57
N ASN A 175 -19.64 9.66 18.80
CA ASN A 175 -20.49 10.33 19.80
C ASN A 175 -20.97 11.74 19.39
N GLN A 176 -20.58 12.21 18.22
CA GLN A 176 -21.07 13.44 17.61
C GLN A 176 -21.91 13.18 16.35
N CYS A 177 -22.32 11.93 16.14
CA CYS A 177 -23.11 11.46 15.02
C CYS A 177 -22.52 11.80 13.65
N ALA A 178 -21.19 11.86 13.62
CA ALA A 178 -20.39 11.92 12.40
C ALA A 178 -19.92 10.51 12.05
N LEU A 179 -19.86 10.23 10.75
CA LEU A 179 -19.22 9.02 10.23
C LEU A 179 -17.73 9.08 10.63
N ALA A 180 -17.25 8.07 11.35
CA ALA A 180 -15.82 7.97 11.62
C ALA A 180 -15.07 7.72 10.30
N GLY A 181 -13.88 8.28 10.21
CA GLY A 181 -13.15 8.38 8.97
C GLY A 181 -11.66 8.18 9.20
N CYS A 182 -11.05 7.44 8.29
CA CYS A 182 -9.63 7.12 8.36
C CYS A 182 -8.75 8.35 8.59
N GLY A 183 -7.92 8.29 9.63
CA GLY A 183 -7.02 9.34 10.09
C GLY A 183 -7.60 10.24 11.17
N ASP A 184 -8.68 9.84 11.85
CA ASP A 184 -9.29 10.61 12.96
C ASP A 184 -8.76 10.19 14.34
N GLY A 185 -7.92 9.15 14.39
CA GLY A 185 -7.24 8.66 15.59
C GLY A 185 -8.04 7.62 16.36
N ILE A 186 -9.15 7.14 15.80
CA ILE A 186 -10.02 6.14 16.41
C ILE A 186 -10.01 4.90 15.52
N VAL A 187 -9.91 3.70 16.10
CA VAL A 187 -9.92 2.44 15.33
C VAL A 187 -11.28 1.79 15.46
N MET A 188 -12.10 1.90 14.42
CA MET A 188 -13.42 1.31 14.31
C MET A 188 -13.37 -0.16 13.87
N MET A 189 -13.84 -1.04 14.77
CA MET A 189 -13.87 -2.48 14.50
C MET A 189 -14.75 -2.84 13.30
N GLY A 190 -14.14 -3.38 12.25
CA GLY A 190 -14.84 -3.87 11.05
C GLY A 190 -14.99 -2.85 9.92
N VAL A 191 -14.59 -1.60 10.15
CA VAL A 191 -14.49 -0.56 9.11
C VAL A 191 -13.02 -0.28 8.78
N GLU A 192 -12.17 -0.19 9.79
CA GLU A 192 -10.72 0.02 9.64
C GLU A 192 -9.89 -1.05 10.35
N GLU A 193 -8.69 -1.30 9.82
CA GLU A 193 -7.75 -2.27 10.40
C GLU A 193 -6.73 -1.60 11.33
N CYS A 194 -6.56 -0.28 11.19
CA CYS A 194 -5.72 0.62 11.99
C CYS A 194 -6.21 2.07 11.76
N ASP A 195 -5.78 2.99 12.62
CA ASP A 195 -5.90 4.45 12.44
C ASP A 195 -4.79 5.09 13.30
N ASP A 196 -3.94 5.94 12.70
CA ASP A 196 -2.85 6.64 13.39
C ASP A 196 -3.02 8.17 13.41
N GLY A 197 -4.25 8.65 13.21
CA GLY A 197 -4.65 10.04 13.36
C GLY A 197 -4.14 10.95 12.24
N ASN A 198 -3.73 10.39 11.11
CA ASN A 198 -3.30 11.15 9.94
C ASN A 198 -3.55 10.39 8.62
N ALA A 199 -3.22 11.02 7.49
CA ALA A 199 -3.43 10.46 6.14
C ALA A 199 -2.10 10.22 5.39
N GLU A 200 -1.01 10.02 6.12
CA GLU A 200 0.25 9.59 5.55
C GLU A 200 0.20 8.08 5.28
N ASN A 201 0.92 7.61 4.26
CA ASN A 201 0.92 6.19 3.86
C ASN A 201 2.20 5.48 4.29
N THR A 202 3.03 6.10 5.12
CA THR A 202 4.41 5.65 5.37
C THR A 202 4.71 5.36 6.84
N ASP A 203 3.71 5.43 7.70
CA ASP A 203 3.77 5.28 9.15
C ASP A 203 2.95 4.08 9.66
N ALA A 204 2.15 4.21 10.72
CA ALA A 204 1.56 3.02 11.35
C ALA A 204 0.34 2.50 10.59
N CYS A 205 -0.28 3.36 9.78
CA CYS A 205 -1.49 3.07 9.02
C CYS A 205 -1.47 3.75 7.64
N THR A 206 -2.16 3.17 6.65
CA THR A 206 -2.35 3.89 5.36
C THR A 206 -3.44 4.95 5.50
N ALA A 207 -3.47 5.90 4.56
CA ALA A 207 -4.61 6.81 4.34
C ALA A 207 -5.93 6.10 3.96
N SER A 208 -5.91 4.78 3.79
CA SER A 208 -7.08 3.92 3.58
C SER A 208 -7.30 2.94 4.74
N CYS A 209 -6.63 3.16 5.85
CA CYS A 209 -6.78 2.45 7.12
C CYS A 209 -6.55 0.95 7.05
N LYS A 210 -5.47 0.61 6.33
CA LYS A 210 -4.87 -0.72 6.21
C LYS A 210 -3.51 -0.77 6.88
N ASN A 211 -3.25 -1.90 7.53
CA ASN A 211 -1.96 -2.19 8.16
C ASN A 211 -0.84 -2.30 7.12
N ALA A 212 0.39 -2.03 7.55
CA ALA A 212 1.59 -2.28 6.76
C ALA A 212 1.69 -3.75 6.37
N VAL A 213 1.87 -4.03 5.07
CA VAL A 213 2.07 -5.37 4.55
C VAL A 213 3.38 -5.43 3.78
N CYS A 214 4.32 -6.22 4.28
CA CYS A 214 5.57 -6.46 3.60
C CYS A 214 5.35 -7.02 2.18
N GLY A 215 5.98 -6.40 1.18
CA GLY A 215 5.89 -6.80 -0.22
C GLY A 215 4.73 -6.15 -0.98
N ASP A 216 4.10 -5.10 -0.44
CA ASP A 216 3.01 -4.36 -1.07
C ASP A 216 3.50 -3.22 -2.01
N GLY A 217 4.80 -3.02 -2.11
CA GLY A 217 5.45 -1.98 -2.90
C GLY A 217 5.65 -0.64 -2.18
N ILE A 218 5.32 -0.55 -0.88
CA ILE A 218 5.44 0.65 -0.06
C ILE A 218 6.44 0.39 1.06
N LEU A 219 7.47 1.24 1.21
CA LEU A 219 8.44 1.11 2.30
C LEU A 219 7.93 1.82 3.56
N TRP A 220 7.67 1.06 4.60
CA TRP A 220 7.12 1.55 5.87
C TRP A 220 8.23 1.93 6.86
N LEU A 221 8.57 3.22 6.95
CA LEU A 221 9.72 3.68 7.73
C LEU A 221 9.52 3.46 9.23
N GLY A 222 10.34 2.58 9.80
CA GLY A 222 10.30 2.23 11.23
C GLY A 222 9.57 0.91 11.53
N SER A 223 8.73 0.45 10.61
CA SER A 223 8.11 -0.89 10.64
C SER A 223 8.89 -1.90 9.79
N GLU A 224 9.47 -1.44 8.68
CA GLU A 224 10.21 -2.24 7.71
C GLU A 224 11.66 -1.78 7.55
N GLU A 225 12.55 -2.73 7.26
CA GLU A 225 13.96 -2.46 6.96
C GLU A 225 14.24 -2.44 5.45
N CYS A 226 13.35 -3.02 4.63
CA CYS A 226 13.40 -3.10 3.18
C CYS A 226 11.98 -3.28 2.61
N GLU A 227 11.85 -3.07 1.30
CA GLU A 227 10.64 -3.33 0.51
C GLU A 227 11.07 -3.62 -0.93
N ASP A 228 10.51 -4.66 -1.56
CA ASP A 228 10.87 -5.09 -2.92
C ASP A 228 9.68 -5.54 -3.80
N GLY A 229 8.46 -5.27 -3.35
CA GLY A 229 7.20 -5.51 -4.05
C GLY A 229 6.81 -6.97 -4.12
N ASN A 230 7.40 -7.85 -3.31
CA ASN A 230 7.09 -9.27 -3.33
C ASN A 230 7.37 -9.96 -1.97
N GLN A 231 7.13 -11.28 -1.90
CA GLN A 231 7.38 -12.10 -0.69
C GLN A 231 8.26 -13.32 -1.00
N VAL A 232 9.22 -13.18 -1.91
CA VAL A 232 10.15 -14.23 -2.31
C VAL A 232 11.35 -14.24 -1.37
N PRO A 233 11.58 -15.32 -0.60
CA PRO A 233 12.73 -15.35 0.31
C PRO A 233 14.08 -15.30 -0.43
N GLY A 234 15.02 -14.51 0.08
CA GLY A 234 16.44 -14.54 -0.31
C GLY A 234 16.82 -13.72 -1.54
N ASP A 235 15.97 -12.82 -2.01
CA ASP A 235 16.25 -11.83 -3.05
C ASP A 235 16.77 -10.48 -2.52
N GLY A 236 16.77 -10.31 -1.19
CA GLY A 236 17.34 -9.15 -0.49
C GLY A 236 16.36 -8.45 0.45
N CYS A 237 15.07 -8.81 0.41
CA CYS A 237 14.10 -8.48 1.45
C CYS A 237 13.30 -9.73 1.82
N GLU A 238 13.32 -10.11 3.09
CA GLU A 238 12.57 -11.27 3.54
C GLU A 238 11.07 -10.99 3.56
N PRO A 239 10.21 -12.03 3.53
CA PRO A 239 8.76 -11.86 3.72
C PRO A 239 8.34 -11.20 5.05
N ASP A 240 9.28 -10.99 5.99
CA ASP A 240 9.09 -10.24 7.23
C ASP A 240 9.74 -8.84 7.20
N CYS A 241 10.10 -8.35 6.01
CA CYS A 241 10.70 -7.06 5.71
C CYS A 241 11.96 -6.75 6.53
N LYS A 242 12.66 -7.82 6.90
CA LYS A 242 14.05 -7.75 7.35
C LYS A 242 14.96 -7.77 6.14
N LYS A 243 16.03 -6.99 6.22
CA LYS A 243 17.14 -7.15 5.29
C LYS A 243 17.94 -8.36 5.72
N THR A 244 17.90 -9.43 4.94
CA THR A 244 18.94 -10.42 5.05
C THR A 244 20.18 -9.85 4.40
N VAL A 245 21.25 -9.80 5.20
CA VAL A 245 22.58 -9.68 4.65
C VAL A 245 22.85 -11.02 3.96
N ILE A 246 22.41 -11.13 2.72
CA ILE A 246 22.89 -12.14 1.80
C ILE A 246 24.41 -11.98 1.77
N ASN A 247 25.13 -12.86 2.48
CA ASN A 247 26.59 -12.86 2.56
C ASN A 247 27.11 -13.03 1.13
N LYS A 248 27.38 -11.90 0.48
CA LYS A 248 27.82 -11.84 -0.91
C LYS A 248 28.99 -12.80 -1.06
N TYR A 249 28.95 -13.62 -2.11
CA TYR A 249 30.05 -14.51 -2.41
C TYR A 249 31.34 -13.70 -2.63
N THR A 250 32.32 -13.89 -1.76
CA THR A 250 33.53 -13.05 -1.63
C THR A 250 34.82 -13.87 -1.60
N ALA A 251 34.82 -15.07 -2.19
CA ALA A 251 35.99 -15.94 -2.20
C ALA A 251 37.24 -15.25 -2.83
N PHE A 252 38.42 -15.55 -2.30
CA PHE A 252 39.69 -14.95 -2.70
C PHE A 252 40.41 -15.81 -3.74
N GLY A 253 40.76 -15.22 -4.89
CA GLY A 253 41.44 -15.87 -5.99
C GLY A 253 40.54 -16.81 -6.82
N PRO A 254 41.10 -17.48 -7.83
CA PRO A 254 40.34 -18.42 -8.66
C PRO A 254 39.78 -19.61 -7.87
N GLN A 255 38.48 -19.85 -8.01
CA GLN A 255 37.74 -20.93 -7.35
C GLN A 255 37.23 -21.95 -8.35
N GLN A 256 37.21 -23.22 -7.93
CA GLN A 256 36.77 -24.34 -8.77
C GLN A 256 35.55 -25.01 -8.16
N ASN A 257 34.76 -25.68 -9.02
CA ASN A 257 33.61 -26.49 -8.62
C ASN A 257 32.59 -25.72 -7.76
N VAL A 258 32.26 -24.50 -8.17
CA VAL A 258 31.36 -23.60 -7.43
C VAL A 258 29.94 -23.75 -7.96
N GLN A 259 28.98 -24.07 -7.08
CA GLN A 259 27.57 -24.18 -7.46
C GLN A 259 26.95 -22.80 -7.65
N SER A 260 26.11 -22.62 -8.67
CA SER A 260 25.43 -21.35 -8.97
C SER A 260 24.65 -20.79 -7.78
N ALA A 261 23.97 -21.65 -7.03
CA ALA A 261 23.25 -21.29 -5.81
C ALA A 261 24.13 -20.68 -4.70
N SER A 262 25.45 -20.90 -4.74
CA SER A 262 26.38 -20.29 -3.77
C SER A 262 26.83 -18.88 -4.15
N LEU A 263 26.58 -18.44 -5.39
CA LEU A 263 26.96 -17.11 -5.89
C LEU A 263 25.94 -16.02 -5.48
N VAL A 264 25.57 -16.05 -4.21
CA VAL A 264 24.66 -15.09 -3.61
C VAL A 264 25.19 -13.66 -3.80
N GLY A 265 24.32 -12.75 -4.24
CA GLY A 265 24.67 -11.35 -4.56
C GLY A 265 25.33 -11.13 -5.93
N TRP A 266 25.48 -12.17 -6.76
CA TRP A 266 25.98 -12.05 -8.14
C TRP A 266 24.89 -12.34 -9.16
N GLN A 267 24.81 -11.53 -10.20
CA GLN A 267 23.86 -11.69 -11.30
C GLN A 267 24.60 -12.05 -12.59
N VAL A 268 24.12 -13.07 -13.30
CA VAL A 268 24.63 -13.40 -14.64
C VAL A 268 24.17 -12.33 -15.62
N CYS A 269 25.12 -11.67 -16.28
CA CYS A 269 24.84 -10.58 -17.24
C CYS A 269 25.24 -10.95 -18.68
N TYR A 270 26.06 -11.99 -18.87
CA TYR A 270 26.42 -12.52 -20.18
C TYR A 270 26.73 -14.02 -20.10
N VAL A 271 26.20 -14.79 -21.04
CA VAL A 271 26.52 -16.21 -21.25
C VAL A 271 26.67 -16.43 -22.74
N ASP A 272 27.71 -17.15 -23.13
CA ASP A 272 27.89 -17.54 -24.52
C ASP A 272 28.77 -18.79 -24.63
N GLN A 273 28.70 -19.50 -25.75
CA GLN A 273 29.55 -20.66 -25.98
C GLN A 273 31.00 -20.23 -26.28
N PHE A 274 31.96 -21.08 -25.91
CA PHE A 274 33.38 -20.87 -26.24
C PHE A 274 33.64 -20.88 -27.76
N GLY A 275 32.77 -21.53 -28.53
CA GLY A 275 32.81 -21.55 -29.99
C GLY A 275 32.25 -20.33 -30.70
N HIS A 276 31.50 -19.47 -30.01
CA HIS A 276 30.94 -18.27 -30.61
C HIS A 276 31.93 -17.11 -30.61
N SER A 277 31.83 -16.27 -31.64
CA SER A 277 32.66 -15.10 -31.91
C SER A 277 31.80 -13.97 -32.46
N GLY A 278 32.32 -12.74 -32.39
CA GLY A 278 31.69 -11.54 -32.97
C GLY A 278 30.97 -10.65 -31.96
N THR A 279 30.78 -11.11 -30.72
CA THR A 279 30.19 -10.28 -29.66
C THR A 279 31.14 -9.16 -29.27
N PRO A 280 30.76 -7.87 -29.42
CA PRO A 280 31.58 -6.75 -28.96
C PRO A 280 31.77 -6.81 -27.44
N VAL A 281 33.02 -6.69 -26.98
CA VAL A 281 33.33 -6.63 -25.55
C VAL A 281 32.65 -5.42 -24.91
N SER A 282 32.55 -4.29 -25.63
CA SER A 282 31.82 -3.10 -25.18
C SER A 282 30.35 -3.38 -24.87
N GLN A 283 29.69 -4.24 -25.65
CA GLN A 283 28.30 -4.66 -25.41
C GLN A 283 28.19 -5.51 -24.14
N ILE A 284 29.11 -6.47 -23.96
CA ILE A 284 29.17 -7.29 -22.74
C ILE A 284 29.36 -6.39 -21.53
N LEU A 285 30.29 -5.43 -21.61
CA LEU A 285 30.58 -4.49 -20.54
C LEU A 285 29.42 -3.53 -20.25
N GLN A 286 28.61 -3.18 -21.25
CA GLN A 286 27.40 -2.38 -21.08
C GLN A 286 26.31 -3.18 -20.35
N GLN A 287 26.12 -4.45 -20.69
CA GLN A 287 25.19 -5.36 -20.00
C GLN A 287 25.62 -5.65 -18.57
N CYS A 288 26.93 -5.87 -18.37
CA CYS A 288 27.54 -6.17 -17.09
C CYS A 288 27.93 -4.88 -16.32
N GLY A 289 26.99 -3.97 -16.08
CA GLY A 289 27.29 -2.58 -15.67
C GLY A 289 27.74 -2.30 -14.22
N LYS A 290 27.90 -3.32 -13.36
CA LYS A 290 28.17 -3.10 -11.91
C LYS A 290 29.65 -2.97 -11.60
N VAL A 291 29.98 -2.50 -10.38
CA VAL A 291 31.35 -2.14 -9.99
C VAL A 291 32.30 -3.33 -9.81
N ASN A 292 31.77 -4.53 -9.61
CA ASN A 292 32.54 -5.77 -9.59
C ASN A 292 32.15 -6.68 -10.76
N LEU A 293 33.14 -7.37 -11.32
CA LEU A 293 32.96 -8.38 -12.37
C LEU A 293 33.50 -9.73 -11.91
N MET A 294 32.84 -10.78 -12.36
CA MET A 294 33.29 -12.15 -12.26
C MET A 294 33.37 -12.75 -13.65
N LEU A 295 34.50 -13.35 -13.98
CA LEU A 295 34.63 -14.18 -15.17
C LEU A 295 34.56 -15.64 -14.73
N ALA A 296 33.78 -16.44 -15.45
CA ALA A 296 33.55 -17.83 -15.14
C ALA A 296 33.42 -18.68 -16.41
N CYS A 297 33.51 -20.00 -16.23
CA CYS A 297 33.25 -20.97 -17.28
C CYS A 297 32.70 -22.27 -16.69
N ARG A 298 31.97 -23.00 -17.54
CA ARG A 298 31.30 -24.25 -17.18
C ARG A 298 30.96 -25.08 -18.42
N PRO A 299 30.69 -26.38 -18.29
CA PRO A 299 30.00 -27.14 -19.32
C PRO A 299 28.64 -26.48 -19.62
N SER A 300 28.24 -26.46 -20.89
CA SER A 300 27.01 -25.82 -21.33
C SER A 300 25.79 -26.34 -20.56
N GLY A 301 25.01 -25.42 -19.97
CA GLY A 301 23.84 -25.75 -19.14
C GLY A 301 24.12 -26.27 -17.72
N SER A 302 25.38 -26.37 -17.28
CA SER A 302 25.73 -26.83 -15.92
C SER A 302 25.35 -25.80 -14.84
N GLU A 303 24.84 -26.26 -13.69
CA GLU A 303 24.69 -25.41 -12.50
C GLU A 303 25.99 -25.25 -11.71
N THR A 304 27.03 -26.03 -12.02
CA THR A 304 28.34 -25.92 -11.40
C THR A 304 29.32 -25.23 -12.34
N TYR A 305 29.89 -24.12 -11.86
CA TYR A 305 31.02 -23.46 -12.48
C TYR A 305 32.29 -24.26 -12.25
N THR A 306 32.95 -24.63 -13.34
CA THR A 306 34.24 -25.33 -13.28
C THR A 306 35.30 -24.41 -12.71
N LEU A 307 35.30 -23.15 -13.14
CA LEU A 307 36.25 -22.15 -12.70
C LEU A 307 35.60 -20.76 -12.73
N LEU A 308 35.87 -19.96 -11.71
CA LEU A 308 35.51 -18.56 -11.66
C LEU A 308 36.53 -17.75 -10.84
N ALA A 309 36.61 -16.45 -11.11
CA ALA A 309 37.27 -15.48 -10.25
C ALA A 309 36.53 -14.16 -10.35
N HIS A 310 36.63 -13.32 -9.31
CA HIS A 310 35.99 -12.00 -9.30
C HIS A 310 36.91 -10.92 -8.76
N GLY A 311 36.65 -9.68 -9.18
CA GLY A 311 37.38 -8.51 -8.73
C GLY A 311 36.72 -7.20 -9.18
N PRO A 312 37.30 -6.06 -8.78
CA PRO A 312 36.82 -4.74 -9.20
C PRO A 312 36.88 -4.62 -10.71
N ARG A 313 35.78 -4.16 -11.32
CA ARG A 313 35.63 -3.99 -12.77
C ARG A 313 36.83 -3.28 -13.39
N ALA A 314 37.27 -2.18 -12.77
CA ALA A 314 38.37 -1.37 -13.26
C ALA A 314 39.68 -2.15 -13.42
N LEU A 315 39.92 -3.18 -12.61
CA LEU A 315 41.12 -4.02 -12.67
C LEU A 315 40.91 -5.22 -13.61
N VAL A 316 39.71 -5.82 -13.60
CA VAL A 316 39.32 -6.92 -14.50
C VAL A 316 39.35 -6.52 -15.98
N THR A 317 39.10 -5.24 -16.28
CA THR A 317 39.06 -4.69 -17.65
C THR A 317 40.18 -3.70 -17.94
N ALA A 318 41.23 -3.66 -17.13
CA ALA A 318 42.38 -2.80 -17.39
C ALA A 318 43.14 -3.32 -18.63
N ASP A 319 43.35 -2.47 -19.63
CA ASP A 319 44.10 -2.86 -20.82
C ASP A 319 45.58 -3.09 -20.48
N THR A 320 46.00 -4.34 -20.63
CA THR A 320 47.37 -4.82 -20.42
C THR A 320 48.11 -4.99 -21.75
N GLY A 321 47.46 -4.68 -22.88
CA GLY A 321 47.95 -4.97 -24.22
C GLY A 321 48.29 -6.45 -24.39
N GLN A 322 49.47 -6.71 -24.94
CA GLN A 322 50.03 -8.06 -25.11
C GLN A 322 51.03 -8.43 -24.00
N SER A 323 51.07 -7.65 -22.91
CA SER A 323 51.99 -7.90 -21.80
C SER A 323 51.60 -9.16 -21.01
N ASN A 324 52.61 -9.87 -20.50
CA ASN A 324 52.46 -10.93 -19.51
C ASN A 324 52.43 -10.40 -18.06
N THR A 325 52.35 -9.08 -17.89
CA THR A 325 52.17 -8.43 -16.59
C THR A 325 50.68 -8.11 -16.37
N PRO A 326 49.98 -8.84 -15.49
CA PRO A 326 48.58 -8.57 -15.20
C PRO A 326 48.40 -7.42 -14.20
N THR A 327 47.18 -6.88 -14.12
CA THR A 327 46.73 -6.19 -12.91
C THR A 327 46.41 -7.21 -11.83
N VAL A 328 46.40 -6.82 -10.56
CA VAL A 328 46.18 -7.75 -9.44
C VAL A 328 44.98 -7.29 -8.63
N ALA A 329 44.02 -8.19 -8.43
CA ALA A 329 42.89 -7.94 -7.56
C ALA A 329 42.32 -9.24 -7.01
N ASN A 330 41.98 -9.24 -5.72
CA ASN A 330 41.31 -10.34 -5.04
C ASN A 330 41.96 -11.71 -5.33
N GLY A 331 43.29 -11.81 -5.20
CA GLY A 331 44.03 -13.06 -5.36
C GLY A 331 44.18 -13.56 -6.80
N SER A 332 43.82 -12.75 -7.79
CA SER A 332 43.91 -13.09 -9.21
C SER A 332 44.73 -12.05 -9.98
N GLY A 333 45.56 -12.52 -10.90
CA GLY A 333 46.20 -11.71 -11.94
C GLY A 333 45.27 -11.59 -13.14
N TRP A 334 44.74 -10.40 -13.38
CA TRP A 334 43.82 -10.08 -14.47
C TRP A 334 44.54 -9.53 -15.69
N TYR A 335 44.11 -9.96 -16.86
CA TYR A 335 44.61 -9.42 -18.11
C TYR A 335 43.46 -9.22 -19.09
N PHE A 336 43.49 -8.08 -19.76
CA PHE A 336 42.52 -7.72 -20.78
C PHE A 336 43.24 -6.94 -21.90
N SER A 337 42.76 -7.10 -23.13
CA SER A 337 43.04 -6.22 -24.26
C SER A 337 41.99 -6.47 -25.33
N ASP A 338 41.57 -5.44 -26.06
CA ASP A 338 40.60 -5.59 -27.16
C ASP A 338 41.15 -6.38 -28.35
N ALA A 339 42.47 -6.51 -28.46
CA ALA A 339 43.15 -7.11 -29.62
C ALA A 339 43.93 -8.39 -29.28
N PHE A 340 43.72 -8.98 -28.10
CA PHE A 340 44.52 -10.14 -27.68
C PHE A 340 43.71 -11.17 -26.89
N SER A 341 43.49 -10.95 -25.60
CA SER A 341 42.75 -11.87 -24.75
C SER A 341 42.20 -11.20 -23.50
N TRP A 342 41.20 -11.85 -22.91
CA TRP A 342 40.61 -11.49 -21.62
C TRP A 342 40.57 -12.72 -20.71
N GLY A 343 41.09 -12.60 -19.50
CA GLY A 343 41.14 -13.72 -18.58
C GLY A 343 41.86 -13.42 -17.27
N PHE A 344 42.20 -14.50 -16.56
CA PHE A 344 42.93 -14.43 -15.31
C PHE A 344 43.78 -15.68 -15.04
N ALA A 345 44.73 -15.54 -14.13
CA ALA A 345 45.44 -16.61 -13.45
C ALA A 345 45.51 -16.31 -11.93
N VAL A 346 46.08 -17.22 -11.13
CA VAL A 346 46.37 -16.94 -9.72
C VAL A 346 47.34 -15.77 -9.62
N GLU A 347 47.15 -14.89 -8.64
CA GLU A 347 48.11 -13.81 -8.37
C GLU A 347 49.53 -14.36 -8.17
N GLY A 348 50.50 -13.78 -8.88
CA GLY A 348 51.91 -14.19 -8.82
C GLY A 348 52.29 -15.33 -9.77
N ASP A 349 51.32 -16.04 -10.36
CA ASP A 349 51.61 -17.03 -11.38
C ASP A 349 52.13 -16.37 -12.67
N PRO A 350 53.14 -16.97 -13.34
CA PRO A 350 53.59 -16.46 -14.62
C PRO A 350 52.49 -16.62 -15.67
N LEU A 351 52.29 -15.56 -16.46
CA LEU A 351 51.45 -15.61 -17.66
C LEU A 351 52.32 -15.90 -18.89
N ASP A 352 51.79 -16.69 -19.80
CA ASP A 352 52.37 -16.91 -21.13
C ASP A 352 51.30 -16.68 -22.18
N ARG A 353 51.05 -15.40 -22.52
CA ARG A 353 50.00 -15.03 -23.47
C ARG A 353 50.54 -15.06 -24.89
N ASN A 354 50.20 -16.12 -25.62
CA ASN A 354 50.43 -16.28 -27.06
C ASN A 354 49.06 -16.40 -27.74
N SER A 355 48.43 -15.24 -28.01
CA SER A 355 46.99 -15.04 -28.28
C SER A 355 46.06 -15.34 -27.09
N CYS A 356 46.36 -16.35 -26.27
CA CYS A 356 45.75 -16.59 -24.97
C CYS A 356 46.81 -17.11 -23.98
N ASP A 357 46.49 -17.13 -22.68
CA ASP A 357 47.37 -17.68 -21.65
C ASP A 357 47.48 -19.21 -21.76
N ILE A 358 48.67 -19.68 -22.16
CA ILE A 358 49.05 -21.09 -22.25
C ILE A 358 49.91 -21.53 -21.05
N GLY A 359 50.03 -20.70 -20.02
CA GLY A 359 50.85 -21.00 -18.85
C GLY A 359 50.45 -22.30 -18.15
N GLY A 360 51.45 -23.05 -17.69
CA GLY A 360 51.28 -24.39 -17.10
C GLY A 360 51.34 -24.45 -15.57
N VAL A 361 51.51 -23.32 -14.88
CA VAL A 361 51.51 -23.28 -13.41
C VAL A 361 50.07 -23.13 -12.91
N ASN A 362 49.60 -24.01 -12.03
CA ASN A 362 48.18 -24.08 -11.60
C ASN A 362 47.20 -24.04 -12.79
N PRO A 363 47.34 -24.96 -13.76
CA PRO A 363 46.57 -24.90 -15.01
C PRO A 363 45.06 -24.96 -14.76
N GLU A 364 44.61 -25.59 -13.69
CA GLU A 364 43.22 -25.68 -13.27
C GLU A 364 42.62 -24.34 -12.79
N ARG A 365 43.46 -23.32 -12.56
CA ARG A 365 43.07 -22.00 -12.04
C ARG A 365 43.23 -20.86 -13.05
N ARG A 366 43.18 -21.18 -14.35
CA ARG A 366 43.37 -20.22 -15.44
C ARG A 366 42.18 -20.19 -16.39
N LEU A 367 41.78 -18.98 -16.76
CA LEU A 367 40.69 -18.74 -17.71
C LEU A 367 41.21 -17.83 -18.81
N CYS A 368 40.90 -18.14 -20.06
CA CYS A 368 41.26 -17.24 -21.16
C CYS A 368 40.27 -17.27 -22.32
N PHE A 369 39.79 -16.08 -22.69
CA PHE A 369 39.01 -15.80 -23.88
C PHE A 369 39.86 -15.03 -24.89
N HIS A 370 39.69 -15.35 -26.17
CA HIS A 370 40.33 -14.57 -27.22
C HIS A 370 39.52 -13.32 -27.52
N THR A 371 40.23 -12.22 -27.78
CA THR A 371 39.63 -10.98 -28.24
C THR A 371 40.37 -10.49 -29.49
N THR A 372 39.64 -9.91 -30.44
CA THR A 372 40.23 -9.34 -31.65
C THR A 372 39.36 -8.18 -32.12
N GLY A 373 39.96 -6.99 -32.29
CA GLY A 373 39.23 -5.81 -32.76
C GLY A 373 38.07 -5.39 -31.84
N GLY A 374 38.20 -5.61 -30.53
CA GLY A 374 37.18 -5.29 -29.53
C GLY A 374 36.02 -6.28 -29.47
N GLN A 375 36.17 -7.45 -30.11
CA GLN A 375 35.16 -8.51 -30.13
C GLN A 375 35.71 -9.80 -29.52
N ILE A 376 34.82 -10.60 -28.94
CA ILE A 376 35.11 -11.99 -28.58
C ILE A 376 35.42 -12.78 -29.85
N ASN A 377 36.49 -13.56 -29.82
CA ASN A 377 36.94 -14.39 -30.93
C ASN A 377 37.19 -15.85 -30.49
N GLY A 378 36.16 -16.47 -29.90
CA GLY A 378 36.27 -17.79 -29.28
C GLY A 378 36.89 -17.75 -27.89
N GLY A 379 37.13 -18.90 -27.28
CA GLY A 379 37.78 -19.02 -25.98
C GLY A 379 38.73 -20.20 -25.94
N PHE A 380 39.86 -20.04 -25.26
CA PHE A 380 40.93 -21.04 -25.29
C PHE A 380 40.80 -22.07 -24.18
N ARG A 381 40.61 -21.60 -22.93
CA ARG A 381 40.68 -22.47 -21.76
C ARG A 381 39.70 -22.13 -20.65
N CYS A 382 39.26 -23.18 -19.97
CA CYS A 382 38.50 -23.19 -18.72
C CYS A 382 39.21 -24.12 -17.73
N GLY A 383 40.13 -23.57 -16.93
CA GLY A 383 41.04 -24.34 -16.10
C GLY A 383 41.95 -25.23 -16.96
N SER A 384 42.02 -26.52 -16.59
CA SER A 384 42.82 -27.53 -17.30
C SER A 384 42.21 -27.97 -18.64
N ASN A 385 40.99 -27.52 -18.97
CA ASN A 385 40.35 -27.81 -20.25
C ASN A 385 40.82 -26.75 -21.26
N GLU A 386 41.66 -27.16 -22.20
CA GLU A 386 42.27 -26.32 -23.23
C GLU A 386 41.69 -26.62 -24.61
N PHE A 387 42.07 -25.83 -25.61
CA PHE A 387 41.61 -25.97 -27.00
C PHE A 387 40.09 -25.89 -27.14
N LEU A 388 39.44 -25.08 -26.30
CA LEU A 388 37.99 -24.87 -26.33
C LEU A 388 37.52 -23.97 -27.49
N ASN A 389 38.46 -23.52 -28.33
CA ASN A 389 38.16 -22.70 -29.51
C ASN A 389 37.20 -23.48 -30.42
N GLY A 390 35.98 -22.97 -30.61
CA GLY A 390 34.96 -23.65 -31.43
C GLY A 390 34.06 -24.63 -30.65
N SER A 391 34.26 -24.81 -29.34
CA SER A 391 33.45 -25.76 -28.55
C SER A 391 32.04 -25.22 -28.24
N PRO A 392 30.97 -25.99 -28.56
CA PRO A 392 29.61 -25.71 -28.09
C PRO A 392 29.33 -26.29 -26.70
N ASP A 393 30.22 -27.16 -26.20
CA ASP A 393 30.03 -27.90 -24.94
C ASP A 393 30.48 -27.10 -23.71
N TRP A 394 31.11 -25.95 -23.92
CA TRP A 394 31.58 -25.06 -22.88
C TRP A 394 31.02 -23.66 -23.06
N GLU A 395 30.57 -23.09 -21.94
CA GLU A 395 30.08 -21.72 -21.84
C GLU A 395 31.08 -20.87 -21.08
N ARG A 396 31.27 -19.65 -21.59
CA ARG A 396 31.83 -18.52 -20.85
C ARG A 396 30.69 -17.77 -20.20
N VAL A 397 30.90 -17.32 -18.98
CA VAL A 397 29.91 -16.59 -18.20
C VAL A 397 30.56 -15.37 -17.59
N VAL A 398 29.87 -14.23 -17.67
CA VAL A 398 30.22 -13.02 -16.93
C VAL A 398 29.09 -12.72 -15.96
N LEU A 399 29.48 -12.48 -14.71
CA LEU A 399 28.58 -12.02 -13.67
C LEU A 399 29.02 -10.64 -13.17
N HIS A 400 28.09 -9.90 -12.60
CA HIS A 400 28.34 -8.57 -12.04
C HIS A 400 27.68 -8.43 -10.67
N ALA A 401 28.23 -7.56 -9.82
CA ALA A 401 27.70 -7.27 -8.49
C ALA A 401 28.14 -5.88 -8.01
N ASP A 402 27.35 -5.28 -7.12
CA ASP A 402 27.64 -3.99 -6.48
C ASP A 402 28.56 -4.16 -5.26
#